data_AF-A0A1A7BVT4-F1
#
_entry.id   AF-A0A1A7BVT4-F1
#
_cell.length_a   1.000
_cell.length_b   1.000
_cell.length_c   1.000
_cell.angle_alpha   90.00
_cell.angle_beta   90.00
_cell.angle_gamma   90.00
#
_symmetry.space_group_name_H-M   'P 1'
#
loop_
_entity.id
_entity.type
_entity.pdbx_description
1 polymer ?
#
loop_
_entity_poly.entity_id
_entity_poly.type
_entity_poly.pdbx_seq_one_letter_code
_entity_poly.pdbx_strand_id
1 'polypeptide(L)'
;MHIEPPHASLQQLHQLGLITAQELDEANAERDVAGHERLHPPEDPVDMPELAQDADLVSTLSWLLLTDLLPKNDFEKRVATLPPEQQALAADAVRHYNRREVDELYQHDLLNQFQRDAAHAAVPGDRIFYSPWIVMRWLVVNDVLPTPQFEALEERVRAHGSVAAREIMEAARLRHGHDVIPYKRPPAWKGALIVLAMIMVMSVIYGAVTGFKGA
;
A
#
# COMPACT_ATOMS: atom_id res chain seq x y z
N MET A 1 -32.53 -3.90 -21.62
CA MET A 1 -31.17 -4.05 -21.07
C MET A 1 -30.30 -3.09 -21.86
N HIS A 2 -29.85 -1.99 -21.23
CA HIS A 2 -28.89 -1.09 -21.85
C HIS A 2 -27.51 -1.71 -21.59
N ILE A 3 -26.82 -2.14 -22.64
CA ILE A 3 -25.47 -2.72 -22.54
C ILE A 3 -24.51 -1.55 -22.72
N GLU A 4 -23.62 -1.30 -21.75
CA GLU A 4 -22.57 -0.30 -21.92
C GLU A 4 -21.58 -0.76 -23.00
N PRO A 5 -21.02 0.16 -23.80
CA PRO A 5 -19.97 -0.22 -24.74
C PRO A 5 -18.75 -0.82 -23.98
N PRO A 6 -17.98 -1.70 -24.64
CA PRO A 6 -16.77 -2.27 -24.05
C PRO A 6 -15.82 -1.19 -23.55
N HIS A 7 -15.32 -1.31 -22.32
CA HIS A 7 -14.35 -0.35 -21.80
C HIS A 7 -12.99 -0.55 -22.47
N ALA A 8 -12.45 0.51 -23.08
CA ALA A 8 -11.19 0.43 -23.81
C ALA A 8 -10.03 -0.08 -22.92
N SER A 9 -9.93 0.44 -21.69
CA SER A 9 -8.89 0.03 -20.75
C SER A 9 -9.06 -1.42 -20.29
N LEU A 10 -10.28 -1.93 -20.12
CA LEU A 10 -10.48 -3.35 -19.76
C LEU A 10 -10.02 -4.27 -20.89
N GLN A 11 -10.39 -3.95 -22.13
CA GLN A 11 -9.94 -4.70 -23.31
C GLN A 11 -8.42 -4.68 -23.44
N GLN A 12 -7.79 -3.52 -23.21
CA GLN A 12 -6.34 -3.40 -23.27
C GLN A 12 -5.65 -4.17 -22.12
N LEU A 13 -6.17 -4.14 -20.89
CA LEU A 13 -5.65 -4.96 -19.79
C LEU A 13 -5.71 -6.47 -20.11
N HIS A 14 -6.78 -6.91 -20.79
CA HIS A 14 -6.90 -8.30 -21.25
C HIS A 14 -5.84 -8.63 -22.32
N GLN A 15 -5.66 -7.76 -23.32
CA GLN A 15 -4.63 -7.92 -24.35
C GLN A 15 -3.20 -7.96 -23.77
N LEU A 16 -2.96 -7.22 -22.69
CA LEU A 16 -1.70 -7.21 -21.96
C LEU A 16 -1.52 -8.45 -21.05
N GLY A 17 -2.52 -9.32 -20.95
CA GLY A 17 -2.50 -10.51 -20.10
C GLY A 17 -2.60 -10.22 -18.60
N LEU A 18 -2.98 -8.99 -18.21
CA LEU A 18 -3.17 -8.61 -16.80
C LEU A 18 -4.48 -9.17 -16.24
N ILE A 19 -5.49 -9.35 -17.09
CA ILE A 19 -6.78 -9.96 -16.74
C ILE A 19 -7.15 -11.09 -17.71
N THR A 20 -7.89 -12.08 -17.21
CA THR A 20 -8.42 -13.19 -18.01
C THR A 20 -9.66 -12.76 -18.79
N ALA A 21 -10.09 -13.58 -19.74
CA ALA A 21 -11.37 -13.36 -20.44
C ALA A 21 -12.56 -13.41 -19.47
N GLN A 22 -12.53 -14.29 -18.47
CA GLN A 22 -13.57 -14.38 -17.45
C GLN A 22 -13.63 -13.09 -16.61
N GLU A 23 -12.49 -12.61 -16.10
CA GLU A 23 -12.43 -11.37 -15.32
C GLU A 23 -12.83 -10.14 -16.16
N LEU A 24 -12.54 -10.14 -17.47
CA LEU A 24 -13.02 -9.12 -18.41
C LEU A 24 -14.56 -9.16 -18.54
N ASP A 25 -15.15 -10.35 -18.68
CA ASP A 25 -16.61 -10.51 -18.78
C ASP A 25 -17.31 -10.10 -17.48
N GLU A 26 -16.78 -10.52 -16.33
CA GLU A 26 -17.27 -10.14 -15.00
C GLU A 26 -17.19 -8.62 -14.79
N ALA A 27 -16.08 -7.99 -15.17
CA ALA A 27 -15.92 -6.54 -15.08
C ALA A 27 -16.89 -5.75 -15.98
N ASN A 28 -17.18 -6.23 -17.18
CA ASN A 28 -18.19 -5.60 -18.03
C ASN A 28 -19.61 -5.81 -17.49
N ALA A 29 -19.90 -6.98 -16.93
CA ALA A 29 -21.19 -7.24 -16.28
C ALA A 29 -21.41 -6.31 -15.10
N GLU A 30 -20.39 -6.08 -14.26
CA GLU A 30 -20.48 -5.15 -13.13
C GLU A 30 -20.72 -3.70 -13.58
N ARG A 31 -20.08 -3.28 -14.68
CA ARG A 31 -20.34 -1.96 -15.29
C ARG A 31 -21.77 -1.83 -15.82
N ASP A 32 -22.31 -2.89 -16.43
CA ASP A 32 -23.69 -2.90 -16.90
C ASP A 32 -24.69 -2.81 -15.73
N VAL A 33 -24.39 -3.46 -14.60
CA VAL A 33 -25.18 -3.35 -13.36
C VAL A 33 -25.13 -1.91 -12.84
N ALA A 34 -23.95 -1.33 -12.67
CA ALA A 34 -23.81 0.07 -12.23
C ALA A 34 -24.53 1.05 -13.18
N GLY A 35 -24.42 0.85 -14.49
CA GLY A 35 -25.14 1.65 -15.49
C GLY A 35 -26.67 1.50 -15.37
N HIS A 36 -27.16 0.32 -15.02
CA HIS A 36 -28.58 0.07 -14.75
C HIS A 36 -29.05 0.77 -13.47
N GLU A 37 -28.31 0.63 -12.37
CA GLU A 37 -28.61 1.24 -11.07
C GLU A 37 -28.59 2.77 -11.13
N ARG A 38 -27.74 3.36 -11.98
CA ARG A 38 -27.76 4.81 -12.22
C ARG A 38 -29.09 5.30 -12.81
N LEU A 39 -29.72 4.49 -13.67
CA LEU A 39 -31.03 4.80 -14.27
C LEU A 39 -32.19 4.36 -13.39
N HIS A 40 -31.96 3.36 -12.54
CA HIS A 40 -32.94 2.74 -11.65
C HIS A 40 -32.31 2.51 -10.26
N PRO A 41 -32.18 3.56 -9.44
CA PRO A 41 -31.51 3.44 -8.15
C PRO A 41 -32.21 2.40 -7.26
N PRO A 42 -31.46 1.48 -6.64
CA PRO A 42 -32.04 0.51 -5.73
C PRO A 42 -32.62 1.21 -4.49
N GLU A 43 -33.57 0.57 -3.83
CA GLU A 43 -34.16 1.09 -2.58
C GLU A 43 -33.10 1.19 -1.46
N ASP A 44 -32.19 0.21 -1.41
CA ASP A 44 -31.02 0.21 -0.55
C ASP A 44 -29.77 0.48 -1.40
N PRO A 45 -29.12 1.64 -1.27
CA PRO A 45 -27.92 1.96 -2.05
C PRO A 45 -26.77 1.04 -1.66
N VAL A 46 -26.20 0.35 -2.64
CA VAL A 46 -24.93 -0.34 -2.51
C VAL A 46 -23.82 0.65 -2.85
N ASP A 47 -22.91 0.90 -1.93
CA ASP A 47 -21.80 1.85 -2.12
C ASP A 47 -20.64 1.19 -2.89
N MET A 48 -20.96 0.70 -4.09
CA MET A 48 -19.95 0.12 -4.97
C MET A 48 -19.33 1.22 -5.85
N PRO A 49 -18.00 1.34 -5.88
CA PRO A 49 -17.35 2.36 -6.69
C PRO A 49 -17.54 2.08 -8.19
N GLU A 50 -17.99 3.08 -8.94
CA GLU A 50 -18.12 2.99 -10.40
C GLU A 50 -16.75 3.20 -11.10
N LEU A 51 -16.52 2.50 -12.21
CA LEU A 51 -15.39 2.76 -13.10
C LEU A 51 -15.71 3.97 -13.99
N ALA A 52 -14.91 5.03 -13.90
CA ALA A 52 -15.03 6.19 -14.79
C ALA A 52 -14.80 5.79 -16.25
N GLN A 53 -15.59 6.33 -17.19
CA GLN A 53 -15.52 5.95 -18.61
C GLN A 53 -14.18 6.28 -19.29
N ASP A 54 -13.45 7.26 -18.76
CA ASP A 54 -12.14 7.70 -19.21
C ASP A 54 -10.99 7.18 -18.32
N ALA A 55 -11.26 6.22 -17.42
CA ALA A 55 -10.26 5.66 -16.54
C ALA A 55 -9.11 5.03 -17.36
N ASP A 56 -7.88 5.44 -17.02
CA ASP A 56 -6.67 4.86 -17.61
C ASP A 56 -6.43 3.41 -17.13
N LEU A 57 -5.37 2.77 -17.64
CA LEU A 57 -5.05 1.38 -17.31
C LEU A 57 -4.77 1.17 -15.82
N VAL A 58 -4.08 2.12 -15.18
CA VAL A 58 -3.71 2.04 -13.76
C VAL A 58 -4.95 2.12 -12.89
N SER A 59 -5.81 3.11 -13.16
CA SER A 59 -7.05 3.35 -12.45
C SER A 59 -8.04 2.20 -12.67
N THR A 60 -8.12 1.67 -13.90
CA THR A 60 -8.96 0.51 -14.23
C THR A 60 -8.49 -0.74 -13.50
N LEU A 61 -7.19 -1.03 -13.51
CA LEU A 61 -6.66 -2.20 -12.81
C LEU A 61 -6.77 -2.06 -11.28
N SER A 62 -6.57 -0.86 -10.76
CA SER A 62 -6.79 -0.57 -9.34
C SER A 62 -8.25 -0.70 -8.94
N TRP A 63 -9.19 -0.31 -9.81
CA TRP A 63 -10.62 -0.49 -9.60
C TRP A 63 -10.99 -1.99 -9.53
N LEU A 64 -10.44 -2.81 -10.42
CA LEU A 64 -10.65 -4.27 -10.38
C LEU A 64 -10.13 -4.92 -9.08
N LEU A 65 -8.99 -4.46 -8.56
CA LEU A 65 -8.46 -4.90 -7.28
C LEU A 65 -9.35 -4.48 -6.12
N LEU A 66 -9.98 -3.32 -6.22
CA LEU A 66 -10.82 -2.75 -5.18
C LEU A 66 -12.20 -3.42 -5.10
N THR A 67 -12.82 -3.72 -6.24
CA THR A 67 -14.15 -4.35 -6.31
C THR A 67 -14.10 -5.87 -6.17
N ASP A 68 -12.95 -6.43 -5.83
CA ASP A 68 -12.71 -7.88 -5.71
C ASP A 68 -13.06 -8.70 -6.98
N LEU A 69 -13.26 -8.03 -8.12
CA LEU A 69 -13.42 -8.65 -9.45
C LEU A 69 -12.13 -9.31 -9.95
N LEU A 70 -11.01 -9.00 -9.31
CA LEU A 70 -9.70 -9.59 -9.58
C LEU A 70 -9.20 -10.31 -8.33
N PRO A 71 -9.23 -11.66 -8.30
CA PRO A 71 -8.72 -12.43 -7.18
C PRO A 71 -7.22 -12.13 -6.95
N LYS A 72 -6.93 -11.35 -5.91
CA LYS A 72 -5.60 -10.76 -5.63
C LYS A 72 -4.46 -11.79 -5.64
N ASN A 73 -4.67 -12.98 -5.06
CA ASN A 73 -3.68 -14.07 -5.05
C ASN A 73 -3.34 -14.60 -6.45
N ASP A 74 -4.34 -14.70 -7.33
CA ASP A 74 -4.12 -15.22 -8.69
C ASP A 74 -3.57 -14.14 -9.61
N PHE A 75 -3.95 -12.88 -9.36
CA PHE A 75 -3.32 -11.72 -9.98
C PHE A 75 -1.82 -11.65 -9.65
N GLU A 76 -1.41 -11.74 -8.38
CA GLU A 76 0.01 -11.70 -7.99
C GLU A 76 0.83 -12.80 -8.69
N LYS A 77 0.31 -14.03 -8.73
CA LYS A 77 0.97 -15.15 -9.45
C LYS A 77 1.09 -14.88 -10.94
N ARG A 78 0.05 -14.32 -11.55
CA ARG A 78 0.01 -14.01 -12.98
C ARG A 78 1.03 -12.95 -13.33
N VAL A 79 1.03 -11.83 -12.60
CA VAL A 79 1.95 -10.70 -12.81
C VAL A 79 3.40 -11.16 -12.75
N ALA A 80 3.76 -12.06 -11.83
CA ALA A 80 5.11 -12.61 -11.72
C ALA A 80 5.64 -13.31 -12.98
N THR A 81 4.74 -13.72 -13.90
CA THR A 81 5.09 -14.38 -15.17
C THR A 81 5.05 -13.45 -16.38
N LEU A 82 4.54 -12.23 -16.22
CA LEU A 82 4.40 -11.26 -17.32
C LEU A 82 5.72 -10.55 -17.64
N PRO A 83 5.86 -9.92 -18.82
CA PRO A 83 7.04 -9.13 -19.13
C PRO A 83 7.17 -7.87 -18.24
N PRO A 84 8.38 -7.28 -18.15
CA PRO A 84 8.66 -6.20 -17.18
C PRO A 84 7.78 -4.96 -17.31
N GLU A 85 7.34 -4.61 -18.52
CA GLU A 85 6.46 -3.45 -18.73
C GLU A 85 5.07 -3.67 -18.12
N GLN A 86 4.50 -4.87 -18.27
CA GLN A 86 3.24 -5.25 -17.65
C GLN A 86 3.38 -5.37 -16.14
N GLN A 87 4.52 -5.85 -15.64
CA GLN A 87 4.82 -5.84 -14.21
C GLN A 87 4.89 -4.42 -13.65
N ALA A 88 5.49 -3.47 -14.37
CA ALA A 88 5.54 -2.07 -13.95
C ALA A 88 4.13 -1.46 -13.89
N LEU A 89 3.29 -1.72 -14.90
CA LEU A 89 1.89 -1.29 -14.92
C LEU A 89 1.09 -1.89 -13.75
N ALA A 90 1.26 -3.18 -13.48
CA ALA A 90 0.66 -3.84 -12.32
C ALA A 90 1.13 -3.20 -11.01
N ALA A 91 2.42 -2.89 -10.89
CA ALA A 91 2.98 -2.25 -9.70
C ALA A 91 2.44 -0.83 -9.48
N ASP A 92 2.19 -0.07 -10.55
CA ASP A 92 1.53 1.23 -10.47
C ASP A 92 0.08 1.10 -10.00
N ALA A 93 -0.67 0.13 -10.50
CA ALA A 93 -2.03 -0.14 -10.05
C ALA A 93 -2.09 -0.59 -8.59
N VAL A 94 -1.16 -1.44 -8.15
CA VAL A 94 -1.04 -1.86 -6.74
C VAL A 94 -0.69 -0.67 -5.84
N ARG A 95 0.20 0.23 -6.28
CA ARG A 95 0.46 1.49 -5.54
C ARG A 95 -0.80 2.33 -5.43
N HIS A 96 -1.56 2.46 -6.51
CA HIS A 96 -2.81 3.23 -6.51
C HIS A 96 -3.84 2.62 -5.54
N TYR A 97 -4.03 1.30 -5.58
CA TYR A 97 -4.89 0.57 -4.66
C TYR A 97 -4.45 0.74 -3.20
N ASN A 98 -3.15 0.55 -2.92
CA ASN A 98 -2.60 0.68 -1.57
C ASN A 98 -2.75 2.10 -1.00
N ARG A 99 -2.69 3.15 -1.83
CA ARG A 99 -2.95 4.54 -1.39
C ARG A 99 -4.39 4.73 -0.91
N ARG A 100 -5.36 4.04 -1.51
CA ARG A 100 -6.75 4.08 -1.04
C ARG A 100 -6.89 3.43 0.34
N GLU A 101 -6.22 2.32 0.60
CA GLU A 101 -6.21 1.70 1.93
C GLU A 101 -5.51 2.61 2.98
N VAL A 102 -4.54 3.44 2.57
CA VAL A 102 -3.99 4.51 3.42
C VAL A 102 -5.04 5.61 3.66
N ASP A 103 -5.84 5.94 2.65
CA ASP A 103 -6.91 6.94 2.78
C ASP A 103 -7.98 6.51 3.77
N GLU A 104 -8.30 5.22 3.86
CA GLU A 104 -9.18 4.67 4.90
C GLU A 104 -8.64 4.94 6.32
N LEU A 105 -7.33 4.79 6.54
CA LEU A 105 -6.71 5.13 7.82
C LEU A 105 -6.84 6.62 8.13
N TYR A 106 -6.68 7.47 7.12
CA TYR A 106 -6.85 8.92 7.28
C TYR A 106 -8.31 9.29 7.59
N GLN A 107 -9.28 8.70 6.89
CA GLN A 107 -10.71 8.91 7.12
C GLN A 107 -11.16 8.52 8.54
N HIS A 108 -10.48 7.54 9.15
CA HIS A 108 -10.72 7.12 10.53
C HIS A 108 -9.89 7.86 11.57
N ASP A 109 -9.31 9.02 11.22
CA ASP A 109 -8.44 9.84 12.07
C ASP A 109 -7.22 9.08 12.62
N LEU A 110 -6.83 7.96 12.00
CA LEU A 110 -5.68 7.17 12.42
C LEU A 110 -4.36 7.76 11.92
N LEU A 111 -4.40 8.50 10.82
CA LEU A 111 -3.29 9.28 10.29
C LEU A 111 -3.66 10.75 10.23
N ASN A 112 -2.68 11.63 10.44
CA ASN A 112 -2.81 13.03 10.03
C ASN A 112 -2.41 13.20 8.55
N GLN A 113 -2.63 14.40 8.01
CA GLN A 113 -2.33 14.69 6.60
C GLN A 113 -0.86 14.44 6.23
N PHE A 114 0.08 14.86 7.07
CA PHE A 114 1.51 14.66 6.81
C PHE A 114 1.88 13.17 6.78
N GLN A 115 1.33 12.39 7.71
CA GLN A 115 1.53 10.94 7.76
C GLN A 115 0.91 10.23 6.55
N ARG A 116 -0.28 10.68 6.11
CA ARG A 116 -0.93 10.18 4.88
C ARG A 116 -0.05 10.41 3.67
N ASP A 117 0.47 11.63 3.49
CA ASP A 117 1.30 11.98 2.33
C ASP A 117 2.63 11.20 2.34
N ALA A 118 3.24 11.03 3.52
CA ALA A 118 4.43 10.20 3.70
C ALA A 118 4.14 8.72 3.36
N ALA A 119 3.00 8.19 3.82
CA ALA A 119 2.55 6.84 3.51
C ALA A 119 2.30 6.68 1.99
N HIS A 120 1.63 7.63 1.34
CA HIS A 120 1.38 7.63 -0.11
C HIS A 120 2.65 7.58 -0.95
N ALA A 121 3.71 8.24 -0.50
CA ALA A 121 5.01 8.22 -1.14
C ALA A 121 5.74 6.89 -0.95
N ALA A 122 5.48 6.19 0.15
CA ALA A 122 6.21 5.00 0.55
C ALA A 122 5.53 3.68 0.17
N VAL A 123 4.23 3.68 -0.19
CA VAL A 123 3.49 2.42 -0.42
C VAL A 123 4.17 1.53 -1.47
N PRO A 124 4.24 0.21 -1.23
CA PRO A 124 4.82 -0.74 -2.16
C PRO A 124 3.93 -0.91 -3.41
N GLY A 125 4.55 -1.30 -4.52
CA GLY A 125 3.85 -1.74 -5.74
C GLY A 125 3.93 -3.26 -5.97
N ASP A 126 4.76 -3.95 -5.20
CA ASP A 126 5.02 -5.39 -5.32
C ASP A 126 4.24 -6.21 -4.27
N ARG A 127 3.42 -5.55 -3.44
CA ARG A 127 2.61 -6.17 -2.39
C ARG A 127 1.28 -5.48 -2.25
N ILE A 128 0.20 -6.24 -2.26
CA ILE A 128 -1.15 -5.73 -2.05
C ILE A 128 -1.47 -5.66 -0.55
N PHE A 129 -2.07 -4.55 -0.10
CA PHE A 129 -2.60 -4.43 1.25
C PHE A 129 -4.06 -4.86 1.30
N TYR A 130 -4.33 -6.07 1.77
CA TYR A 130 -5.68 -6.65 1.78
C TYR A 130 -6.67 -6.02 2.77
N SER A 131 -6.24 -5.03 3.56
CA SER A 131 -7.08 -4.31 4.53
C SER A 131 -6.32 -3.14 5.19
N PRO A 132 -7.04 -2.17 5.80
CA PRO A 132 -6.42 -1.02 6.46
C PRO A 132 -5.52 -1.39 7.64
N TRP A 133 -5.83 -2.44 8.41
CA TRP A 133 -4.97 -2.87 9.52
C TRP A 133 -3.61 -3.43 9.06
N ILE A 134 -3.55 -4.01 7.85
CA ILE A 134 -2.28 -4.44 7.23
C ILE A 134 -1.45 -3.21 6.88
N VAL A 135 -2.09 -2.15 6.37
CA VAL A 135 -1.42 -0.86 6.13
C VAL A 135 -0.87 -0.29 7.42
N MET A 136 -1.68 -0.22 8.47
CA MET A 136 -1.26 0.29 9.78
C MET A 136 -0.03 -0.47 10.31
N ARG A 137 -0.06 -1.81 10.25
CA ARG A 137 1.10 -2.64 10.62
C ARG A 137 2.31 -2.34 9.75
N TRP A 138 2.13 -2.22 8.44
CA TRP A 138 3.22 -1.93 7.51
C TRP A 138 3.87 -0.57 7.80
N LEU A 139 3.07 0.47 8.13
CA LEU A 139 3.58 1.79 8.48
C LEU A 139 4.49 1.73 9.71
N VAL A 140 4.11 0.96 10.73
CA VAL A 140 4.91 0.79 11.96
C VAL A 140 6.18 -0.02 11.69
N VAL A 141 6.07 -1.15 10.98
CA VAL A 141 7.21 -2.03 10.68
C VAL A 141 8.28 -1.35 9.82
N ASN A 142 7.87 -0.43 8.93
CA ASN A 142 8.77 0.29 8.04
C ASN A 142 9.16 1.69 8.55
N ASP A 143 8.86 2.00 9.82
CA ASP A 143 9.19 3.28 10.48
C ASP A 143 8.61 4.53 9.77
N VAL A 144 7.55 4.35 8.98
CA VAL A 144 6.75 5.46 8.42
C VAL A 144 5.88 6.07 9.53
N LEU A 145 5.38 5.23 10.43
CA LEU A 145 4.74 5.62 11.68
C LEU A 145 5.56 5.09 12.86
N PRO A 146 6.40 5.91 13.51
CA PRO A 146 7.25 5.48 14.61
C PRO A 146 6.45 4.83 15.75
N THR A 147 6.99 3.78 16.37
CA THR A 147 6.31 3.04 17.45
C THR A 147 5.76 3.92 18.58
N PRO A 148 6.47 4.96 19.07
CA PRO A 148 5.92 5.84 20.10
C PRO A 148 4.68 6.63 19.63
N GLN A 149 4.62 6.98 18.35
CA GLN A 149 3.43 7.64 17.77
C GLN A 149 2.28 6.66 17.65
N PHE A 150 2.55 5.40 17.31
CA PHE A 150 1.54 4.34 17.28
C PHE A 150 0.95 4.04 18.66
N GLU A 151 1.77 3.97 19.71
CA GLU A 151 1.30 3.76 21.09
C GLU A 151 0.43 4.93 21.57
N ALA A 152 0.85 6.18 21.31
CA ALA A 152 0.06 7.36 21.63
C ALA A 152 -1.27 7.40 20.84
N LEU A 153 -1.24 7.00 19.57
CA LEU A 153 -2.43 6.85 18.75
C LEU A 153 -3.39 5.82 19.36
N GLU A 154 -2.87 4.69 19.83
CA GLU A 154 -3.67 3.63 20.45
C GLU A 154 -4.40 4.13 21.70
N GLU A 155 -3.73 4.86 22.58
CA GLU A 155 -4.35 5.46 23.76
C GLU A 155 -5.48 6.42 23.38
N ARG A 156 -5.24 7.26 22.37
CA ARG A 156 -6.25 8.20 21.85
C ARG A 156 -7.45 7.49 21.25
N VAL A 157 -7.24 6.46 20.42
CA VAL A 157 -8.31 5.69 19.75
C VAL A 157 -9.11 4.87 20.75
N ARG A 158 -8.48 4.33 21.79
CA ARG A 158 -9.17 3.62 22.87
C ARG A 158 -10.14 4.53 23.61
N ALA A 159 -9.75 5.78 23.86
CA ALA A 159 -10.57 6.75 24.57
C ALA A 159 -11.65 7.42 23.68
N HIS A 160 -11.30 7.79 22.44
CA HIS A 160 -12.13 8.67 21.60
C HIS A 160 -12.34 8.20 20.15
N GLY A 161 -11.70 7.10 19.74
CA GLY A 161 -11.80 6.59 18.37
C GLY A 161 -13.15 5.99 18.05
N SER A 162 -13.49 5.96 16.76
CA SER A 162 -14.64 5.23 16.23
C SER A 162 -14.51 3.71 16.47
N VAL A 163 -15.60 2.97 16.33
CA VAL A 163 -15.58 1.49 16.43
C VAL A 163 -14.62 0.91 15.40
N ALA A 164 -14.72 1.34 14.13
CA ALA A 164 -13.81 0.92 13.06
C ALA A 164 -12.34 1.24 13.38
N ALA A 165 -12.04 2.45 13.88
CA ALA A 165 -10.68 2.82 14.26
C ALA A 165 -10.10 1.90 15.35
N ARG A 166 -10.93 1.52 16.34
CA ARG A 166 -10.54 0.58 17.41
C ARG A 166 -10.29 -0.81 16.86
N GLU A 167 -11.17 -1.32 16.00
CA GLU A 167 -11.02 -2.64 15.36
C GLU A 167 -9.75 -2.72 14.51
N ILE A 168 -9.47 -1.68 13.72
CA ILE A 168 -8.24 -1.57 12.92
C ILE A 168 -7.00 -1.61 13.84
N MET A 169 -6.99 -0.81 14.90
CA MET A 169 -5.87 -0.75 15.85
C MET A 169 -5.68 -2.07 16.62
N GLU A 170 -6.77 -2.70 17.05
CA GLU A 170 -6.74 -4.00 17.73
C GLU A 170 -6.22 -5.10 16.81
N ALA A 171 -6.72 -5.18 15.57
CA ALA A 171 -6.26 -6.14 14.56
C ALA A 171 -4.77 -5.93 14.21
N ALA A 172 -4.34 -4.68 14.06
CA ALA A 172 -2.93 -4.33 13.84
C ALA A 172 -2.06 -4.80 15.01
N ARG A 173 -2.54 -4.66 16.26
CA ARG A 173 -1.83 -5.04 17.49
C ARG A 173 -1.79 -6.55 17.73
N LEU A 174 -2.90 -7.27 17.61
CA LEU A 174 -3.02 -8.72 17.88
C LEU A 174 -2.01 -9.54 17.08
N ARG A 175 -1.58 -9.03 15.93
CA ARG A 175 -0.58 -9.65 15.06
C ARG A 175 0.80 -8.99 15.11
N HIS A 176 0.94 -7.85 15.77
CA HIS A 176 2.24 -7.24 16.09
C HIS A 176 2.96 -7.97 17.24
N GLY A 177 2.20 -8.65 18.11
CA GLY A 177 2.72 -9.41 19.26
C GLY A 177 3.08 -10.88 18.98
N HIS A 178 2.60 -11.48 17.87
CA HIS A 178 2.76 -12.92 17.62
C HIS A 178 3.71 -13.30 16.47
N ASP A 179 4.26 -12.35 15.73
CA ASP A 179 5.39 -12.60 14.83
C ASP A 179 6.66 -12.05 15.46
N VAL A 180 7.24 -12.81 16.40
CA VAL A 180 8.69 -12.75 16.60
C VAL A 180 9.33 -13.35 15.35
N ILE A 181 9.41 -12.57 14.28
CA ILE A 181 10.44 -12.80 13.28
C ILE A 181 11.74 -12.63 14.05
N PRO A 182 12.60 -13.66 14.19
CA PRO A 182 13.87 -13.47 14.86
C PRO A 182 14.61 -12.35 14.15
N TYR A 183 14.80 -11.23 14.85
CA TYR A 183 15.66 -10.15 14.45
C TYR A 183 17.03 -10.75 14.10
N LYS A 184 17.30 -10.96 12.80
CA LYS A 184 18.66 -11.23 12.33
C LYS A 184 19.44 -9.95 12.56
N ARG A 185 20.11 -9.88 13.72
CA ARG A 185 21.13 -8.88 14.00
C ARG A 185 22.04 -8.78 12.77
N PRO A 186 22.28 -7.57 12.22
CA PRO A 186 23.36 -7.39 11.28
C PRO A 186 24.65 -7.94 11.91
N PRO A 187 25.50 -8.68 11.19
CA PRO A 187 26.72 -9.25 11.74
C PRO A 187 27.54 -8.15 12.45
N ALA A 188 27.95 -8.40 13.69
CA ALA A 188 28.62 -7.43 14.57
C ALA A 188 29.87 -6.77 13.94
N TRP A 189 30.48 -7.39 12.92
CA TRP A 189 31.61 -6.84 12.18
C TRP A 189 31.25 -5.56 11.40
N LYS A 190 30.00 -5.37 10.97
CA LYS A 190 29.58 -4.15 10.27
C LYS A 190 29.54 -2.93 11.19
N GLY A 191 29.15 -3.11 12.46
CA GLY A 191 29.22 -2.06 13.48
C GLY A 191 30.65 -1.76 13.93
N ALA A 192 31.49 -2.80 14.04
CA ALA A 192 32.90 -2.64 14.38
C ALA A 192 33.67 -1.82 13.33
N LEU A 193 33.36 -1.98 12.04
CA LEU A 193 33.98 -1.19 10.96
C LEU A 193 33.64 0.30 11.01
N ILE A 194 32.41 0.65 11.39
CA ILE A 194 31.99 2.06 11.51
C ILE A 194 32.74 2.74 12.67
N VAL A 195 32.88 2.04 13.81
CA VAL A 195 33.63 2.56 14.96
C VAL A 195 35.13 2.68 14.64
N LEU A 196 35.71 1.69 13.95
CA LEU A 196 37.10 1.75 13.49
C LEU A 196 37.35 2.91 12.51
N ALA A 197 36.44 3.10 11.54
CA ALA A 197 36.51 4.22 10.60
C ALA A 197 36.43 5.57 11.33
N MET A 198 35.56 5.68 12.33
CA MET A 198 35.39 6.90 13.13
C MET A 198 36.64 7.22 13.98
N ILE A 199 37.26 6.21 14.59
CA ILE A 199 38.52 6.36 15.34
C ILE A 199 39.67 6.77 14.40
N MET A 200 39.73 6.19 13.20
CA MET A 200 40.76 6.52 12.21
C MET A 200 40.62 7.96 11.72
N VAL A 201 39.39 8.42 11.42
CA VAL A 201 39.12 9.81 11.04
C VAL A 201 39.45 10.78 12.17
N MET A 202 39.06 10.47 13.42
CA MET A 202 39.43 11.29 14.59
C MET A 202 40.94 11.36 14.78
N SER A 203 41.68 10.28 14.52
CA SER A 203 43.14 10.23 14.67
C SER A 203 43.88 11.04 13.60
N VAL A 204 43.38 11.05 12.36
CA VAL A 204 43.91 11.89 11.27
C VAL A 204 43.64 13.37 11.53
N ILE A 205 42.45 13.72 12.04
CA ILE A 205 42.10 15.10 12.41
C ILE A 205 42.97 15.56 13.59
N TYR A 206 43.13 14.74 14.62
CA TYR A 206 44.01 15.06 15.75
C TYR A 206 45.48 15.24 15.31
N GLY A 207 45.99 14.35 14.47
CA GLY A 207 47.36 14.43 13.93
C GLY A 207 47.61 15.69 13.08
N ALA A 208 46.64 16.09 12.26
CA ALA A 208 46.72 17.29 11.44
C ALA A 208 46.66 18.59 12.27
N VAL A 209 45.90 18.60 13.37
CA VAL A 209 45.79 19.74 14.28
C VAL A 209 47.03 19.88 15.19
N THR A 210 47.68 18.77 15.56
CA THR A 210 48.91 18.80 16.37
C THR A 210 50.20 18.95 15.55
N GLY A 211 50.17 18.62 14.26
CA GLY A 211 51.33 18.70 13.35
C GLY A 211 51.69 20.11 12.87
N PHE A 212 50.86 21.14 13.13
CA PHE A 212 51.12 22.52 12.71
C PHE A 212 51.79 23.39 13.80
N LYS A 213 52.22 22.80 14.93
CA LYS A 213 52.89 23.51 16.04
C LYS A 213 54.32 23.01 16.34
N GLY A 214 54.97 22.35 15.38
CA GLY A 214 56.35 21.89 15.53
C GLY A 214 57.14 21.99 14.23
N ALA A 215 57.40 23.22 13.79
CA ALA A 215 58.58 23.58 13.02
C ALA A 215 59.40 24.54 13.89
#